data_AF-A0ABD3QLT1-F1
#
_entry.id   AF-A0ABD3QLT1-F1
#
_cell.length_a   1.000
_cell.length_b   1.000
_cell.length_c   1.000
_cell.angle_alpha   90.00
_cell.angle_beta   90.00
_cell.angle_gamma   90.00
#
_symmetry.space_group_name_H-M   'P 1'
#
loop_
_entity.id
_entity.type
_entity.pdbx_description
1 polymer ?
#
loop_
_entity_poly.entity_id
_entity_poly.type
_entity_poly.pdbx_seq_one_letter_code
_entity_poly.pdbx_strand_id
1 'polypeptide(L)' 'MFEFMSLDVEGAEMSVLESIDFTRVSFGIILIETDGHNLLKNSALEKFLEKKGYSFMFEYERSYWFVNDNFYEDYKDLIY' A
#
# COMPACT_ATOMS: atom_id res chain seq x y z
N MET A 1 5.52 -8.21 -10.78
CA MET A 1 4.95 -7.92 -9.45
C MET A 1 6.01 -8.24 -8.41
N PHE A 2 6.14 -7.39 -7.40
CA PHE A 2 6.89 -7.69 -6.18
C PHE A 2 5.92 -8.16 -5.09
N GLU A 3 6.38 -8.95 -4.14
CA GLU A 3 5.53 -9.59 -3.14
C GLU A 3 5.09 -8.60 -2.06
N PHE A 4 6.01 -7.75 -1.61
CA PHE A 4 5.82 -6.91 -0.44
C PHE A 4 6.62 -5.60 -0.54
N MET A 5 6.02 -4.50 -0.06
CA MET A 5 6.70 -3.23 0.16
C MET A 5 6.38 -2.74 1.58
N SER A 6 7.41 -2.34 2.32
CA SER A 6 7.27 -1.56 3.55
C SER A 6 7.79 -0.15 3.30
N LEU A 7 7.03 0.86 3.69
CA LEU A 7 7.35 2.26 3.52
C LEU A 7 7.28 3.01 4.85
N ASP A 8 8.43 3.49 5.30
CA ASP A 8 8.61 4.32 6.48
C ASP A 8 9.71 5.34 6.13
N VAL A 9 9.33 6.60 5.87
CA VAL A 9 10.23 7.63 5.34
C VAL A 9 10.07 8.96 6.08
N GLU A 10 9.82 8.90 7.39
CA GLU A 10 9.79 10.05 8.31
C GLU A 10 8.89 11.19 7.80
N GLY A 11 7.73 10.84 7.27
CA GLY A 11 6.68 11.78 6.89
C GLY A 11 6.56 12.08 5.40
N ALA A 12 7.43 11.50 4.56
CA ALA A 12 7.45 11.72 3.10
C ALA A 12 6.74 10.62 2.28
N GLU A 13 5.88 9.80 2.91
CA GLU A 13 5.31 8.58 2.33
C GLU A 13 4.54 8.86 1.04
N MET A 14 3.72 9.91 1.04
CA MET A 14 2.92 10.29 -0.14
C MET A 14 3.80 10.65 -1.33
N SER A 15 4.89 11.40 -1.13
CA SER A 15 5.79 11.78 -2.22
C SER A 15 6.52 10.57 -2.81
N VAL A 16 6.85 9.57 -1.98
CA VAL A 16 7.40 8.31 -2.47
C VAL A 16 6.36 7.56 -3.30
N LEU A 17 5.11 7.43 -2.81
CA LEU A 17 4.03 6.81 -3.57
C LEU A 17 3.77 7.49 -4.91
N GLU A 18 3.74 8.82 -4.96
CA GLU A 18 3.54 9.58 -6.19
C GLU A 18 4.69 9.40 -7.21
N SER A 19 5.89 9.04 -6.76
CA SER A 19 7.04 8.78 -7.63
C SER A 19 7.02 7.40 -8.30
N ILE A 20 6.20 6.47 -7.82
CA ILE A 20 6.12 5.10 -8.33
C ILE A 20 5.24 5.06 -9.58
N ASP A 21 5.78 4.48 -10.66
CA ASP A 21 4.99 4.14 -11.84
C ASP A 21 4.24 2.80 -11.63
N PHE A 22 3.04 2.89 -11.07
CA PHE A 22 2.15 1.75 -10.83
C PHE A 22 1.67 1.02 -12.10
N THR A 23 1.93 1.56 -13.29
CA THR A 23 1.64 0.85 -14.56
C THR A 23 2.75 -0.14 -14.93
N ARG A 24 3.94 0.03 -14.34
CA ARG A 24 5.12 -0.81 -14.59
C ARG A 24 5.47 -1.70 -13.41
N VAL A 25 5.13 -1.25 -12.21
CA VAL A 25 5.45 -1.93 -10.95
C VAL A 25 4.18 -2.11 -10.13
N SER A 26 4.01 -3.30 -9.57
CA SER A 26 2.96 -3.62 -8.61
C SER A 26 3.56 -4.39 -7.43
N PHE A 27 2.91 -4.28 -6.29
CA PHE A 27 3.24 -4.98 -5.05
C PHE A 27 2.06 -5.85 -4.66
N GLY A 28 2.28 -7.02 -4.07
CA GLY A 28 1.21 -7.85 -3.55
C GLY A 28 0.61 -7.24 -2.28
N ILE A 29 1.47 -6.86 -1.34
CA ILE A 29 1.12 -6.20 -0.09
C ILE A 29 1.94 -4.92 0.06
N ILE A 30 1.32 -3.86 0.55
CA ILE A 30 1.97 -2.59 0.89
C ILE A 30 1.69 -2.28 2.36
N LEU A 31 2.74 -2.05 3.13
CA LEU A 31 2.71 -1.56 4.51
C LEU A 31 3.23 -0.11 4.50
N ILE A 32 2.49 0.82 5.09
CA ILE A 32 2.93 2.22 5.21
C ILE A 32 2.77 2.73 6.63
N GLU A 33 3.85 3.31 7.18
CA GLU A 33 3.81 4.02 8.46
C GLU A 33 2.82 5.19 8.39
N THR A 34 1.97 5.29 9.41
CA THR A 34 0.97 6.34 9.51
C THR A 34 1.21 7.25 10.69
N ASP A 35 0.91 8.53 10.47
CA ASP A 35 0.94 9.54 11.50
C ASP A 35 -0.36 9.47 12.31
N GLY A 36 -0.28 9.06 13.57
CA GLY A 36 -1.44 8.98 14.47
C GLY A 36 -2.09 10.34 14.77
N HIS A 37 -1.44 11.45 14.39
CA HIS A 37 -1.93 12.81 14.59
C HIS A 37 -2.45 13.47 13.31
N ASN A 38 -2.28 12.83 12.13
CA ASN A 38 -2.64 13.42 10.84
C ASN A 38 -3.57 12.52 10.01
N LEU A 39 -4.82 12.38 10.48
CA LEU A 39 -5.84 11.56 9.83
C LEU A 39 -6.15 12.00 8.38
N LEU A 40 -6.02 13.28 8.06
CA LEU A 40 -6.22 13.78 6.70
C LEU A 40 -5.16 13.27 5.74
N LYS A 41 -3.89 13.26 6.16
CA LYS A 41 -2.79 12.67 5.39
C LYS A 41 -3.02 11.17 5.16
N ASN A 42 -3.40 10.45 6.21
CA ASN A 42 -3.65 9.00 6.12
C ASN A 42 -4.82 8.69 5.16
N SER A 43 -5.91 9.47 5.23
CA SER A 43 -7.05 9.31 4.33
C SER A 43 -6.70 9.63 2.87
N ALA A 44 -5.87 10.65 2.62
CA ALA A 44 -5.41 10.97 1.27
C ALA A 44 -4.56 9.83 0.68
N LEU A 45 -3.70 9.22 1.50
CA LEU A 45 -2.88 8.06 1.14
C LEU A 45 -3.74 6.84 0.80
N GLU A 46 -4.73 6.53 1.64
CA GLU A 46 -5.68 5.44 1.39
C GLU A 46 -6.39 5.64 0.05
N LYS A 47 -6.95 6.83 -0.19
CA LYS A 47 -7.62 7.17 -1.45
C LYS A 47 -6.68 7.16 -2.65
N PHE A 48 -5.39 7.44 -2.47
CA PHE A 48 -4.40 7.33 -3.53
C PHE A 48 -4.19 5.87 -3.91
N LEU A 49 -3.97 4.99 -2.93
CA LEU A 49 -3.72 3.56 -3.17
C LEU A 49 -4.96 2.82 -3.71
N GLU A 50 -6.16 3.14 -3.23
CA GLU A 50 -7.41 2.63 -3.81
C GLU A 50 -7.49 2.89 -5.31
N LYS A 51 -7.14 4.11 -5.76
CA LYS A 51 -7.12 4.46 -7.19
C LYS A 51 -6.05 3.71 -7.98
N LYS A 52 -5.08 3.07 -7.33
CA LYS A 52 -4.02 2.27 -7.94
C LYS A 52 -4.31 0.76 -7.89
N GLY A 53 -5.49 0.34 -7.41
CA GLY A 53 -5.88 -1.07 -7.34
C GLY A 53 -5.41 -1.77 -6.08
N TYR A 54 -5.40 -1.06 -4.96
CA TYR A 54 -5.07 -1.60 -3.64
C TYR A 54 -6.20 -1.35 -2.66
N SER A 55 -6.62 -2.38 -1.97
CA SER A 55 -7.64 -2.32 -0.93
C SER A 55 -7.00 -2.24 0.45
N PHE A 56 -7.50 -1.33 1.30
CA PHE A 56 -7.11 -1.29 2.72
C PHE A 56 -7.59 -2.55 3.44
N MET A 57 -6.70 -3.17 4.22
CA MET A 57 -7.00 -4.37 5.00
C MET A 57 -7.25 -4.03 6.47
N PHE A 58 -6.25 -3.44 7.13
CA PHE A 58 -6.28 -3.12 8.55
C PHE A 58 -5.15 -2.16 8.92
N GLU A 59 -5.26 -1.60 10.12
CA GLU A 59 -4.19 -0.85 10.79
C GLU A 59 -3.62 -1.70 11.93
N TYR A 60 -2.30 -1.72 12.06
CA TYR A 60 -1.61 -2.33 13.21
C TYR A 60 -0.33 -1.56 13.51
N GLU A 61 -0.06 -1.24 14.78
CA GLU A 61 1.17 -0.55 15.23
C GLU A 61 1.53 0.67 14.36
N ARG A 62 0.57 1.60 14.19
CA ARG A 62 0.71 2.81 13.35
C ARG A 62 1.16 2.51 11.91
N SER A 63 0.68 1.40 11.36
CA SER A 63 0.95 1.02 9.98
C SER A 63 -0.34 0.60 9.29
N TYR A 64 -0.60 1.16 8.11
CA TYR A 64 -1.70 0.76 7.25
C TYR A 64 -1.26 -0.35 6.31
N TRP A 65 -2.06 -1.41 6.25
CA TRP A 65 -1.83 -2.57 5.41
C TRP A 65 -2.79 -2.54 4.23
N PHE A 66 -2.23 -2.66 3.03
CA PHE A 66 -2.96 -2.70 1.78
C PHE A 66 -2.61 -3.98 1.02
N VAL A 67 -3.58 -4.51 0.29
CA VAL A 67 -3.41 -5.67 -0.60
C VAL A 67 -3.77 -5.27 -2.02
N ASN A 68 -3.03 -5.80 -2.99
CA ASN A 68 -3.38 -5.67 -4.40
C ASN A 68 -4.71 -6.37 -4.67
N ASP A 69 -5.59 -5.73 -5.44
CA ASP A 69 -6.89 -6.32 -5.77
C ASP A 69 -6.75 -7.63 -6.58
N ASN A 70 -5.64 -7.83 -7.29
CA ASN A 70 -5.35 -9.05 -8.04
C ASN A 70 -4.55 -10.10 -7.25
N PHE A 71 -4.24 -9.85 -5.97
CA PHE A 71 -3.35 -10.71 -5.18
C PHE A 71 -3.74 -12.20 -5.26
N TYR A 72 -4.99 -12.54 -4.98
CA TYR A 72 -5.41 -13.95 -5.00
C TYR A 72 -5.29 -14.61 -6.37
N GLU A 73 -5.55 -13.88 -7.45
CA GLU A 73 -5.41 -14.41 -8.81
C GLU A 73 -3.95 -14.61 -9.19
N ASP A 74 -3.07 -13.70 -8.80
CA ASP A 74 -1.65 -13.78 -9.12
C ASP A 74 -0.94 -14.89 -8.34
N TYR A 75 -1.40 -15.21 -7.13
CA TYR A 75 -0.82 -16.25 -6.26
C TYR A 75 -1.61 -17.57 -6.26
N LYS A 76 -2.65 -17.72 -7.09
CA LYS A 76 -3.52 -18.91 -7.04
C LYS A 76 -2.77 -20.23 -7.21
N ASP A 77 -1.73 -20.24 -8.04
CA ASP A 77 -0.94 -21.45 -8.34
C ASP A 77 0.12 -21.76 -7.25
N LEU A 78 0.33 -20.85 -6.30
CA LEU A 78 1.24 -21.03 -5.15
C LEU A 78 0.52 -21.53 -3.90
N ILE A 79 -0.82 -21.48 -3.88
CA ILE A 79 -1.65 -21.85 -2.73
C ILE A 79 -2.14 -23.33 -2.83
N TYR A 80 -1.50 -24.17 -3.65
CA TYR A 80 -1.82 -25.60 -3.80
C TYR A 80 -0.59 -26.51 -3.67
#